data_AF-A0A1H6N7Z6-F1
#
_entry.id   AF-A0A1H6N7Z6-F1
#
_cell.length_a   1.000
_cell.length_b   1.000
_cell.length_c   1.000
_cell.angle_alpha   90.00
_cell.angle_beta   90.00
_cell.angle_gamma   90.00
#
_symmetry.space_group_name_H-M   'P 1'
#
loop_
_entity.id
_entity.type
_entity.pdbx_description
1 polymer ?
#
loop_
_entity_poly.entity_id
_entity_poly.type
_entity_poly.pdbx_seq_one_letter_code
_entity_poly.pdbx_strand_id
1 'polypeptide(L)'
;MLRLSPRSQHCLLALTLACLALPAHAAAKVERRCGWFENPTPANATLTDRDGTWEIASQGGYQAEGDWPQFSGAQWVRTNGHYGYGCGCMTASADPDTHQLNNLTKATARPLAACRNDTKLREPEHPIAPPPAPKGVMTSYQATGFSFSYPKGWKVSKVQNCLNLNQPKTRTNEEYTLNLCVQHGTLEQAADSMIFSLEDGVWMRSAGMDSPSPVDLIEGPGWKGMQTTQTCGVSDVETGFHAAGGTCLMAIVYNAKTQLLFDTVGYYQDFDTLDAIIRSVRFDEK
;
A
#
# COMPACT_ATOMS: atom_id res chain seq x y z
N MET A 1 89.44 -29.45 6.29
CA MET A 1 89.51 -30.91 6.05
C MET A 1 88.09 -31.47 6.07
N LEU A 2 87.77 -32.30 5.06
CA LEU A 2 86.63 -33.23 4.95
C LEU A 2 85.19 -32.66 4.99
N ARG A 3 84.18 -33.21 4.31
CA ARG A 3 83.95 -34.05 3.11
C ARG A 3 82.40 -34.17 3.09
N LEU A 4 81.76 -34.18 1.91
CA LEU A 4 80.30 -34.31 1.76
C LEU A 4 79.76 -35.73 2.10
N SER A 5 78.56 -35.77 2.70
CA SER A 5 77.37 -36.68 2.60
C SER A 5 77.54 -38.23 2.66
N PRO A 6 76.55 -39.08 3.08
CA PRO A 6 75.11 -39.02 2.72
C PRO A 6 74.03 -39.61 3.72
N ARG A 7 72.75 -39.39 3.37
CA ARG A 7 71.49 -40.19 3.58
C ARG A 7 71.21 -40.97 4.89
N SER A 8 70.10 -40.64 5.56
CA SER A 8 69.02 -41.61 5.86
C SER A 8 67.70 -40.94 6.32
N GLN A 9 66.61 -41.34 5.68
CA GLN A 9 65.21 -40.92 5.86
C GLN A 9 64.60 -41.45 7.16
N HIS A 10 63.89 -40.62 7.94
CA HIS A 10 62.71 -40.98 8.76
C HIS A 10 61.78 -39.74 8.80
N CYS A 11 60.75 -39.67 7.96
CA CYS A 11 59.35 -40.00 8.26
C CYS A 11 58.59 -38.99 9.15
N LEU A 12 57.64 -38.25 8.52
CA LEU A 12 56.31 -37.80 8.99
C LEU A 12 56.26 -36.94 10.29
N LEU A 13 55.58 -35.80 10.40
CA LEU A 13 54.27 -35.38 9.90
C LEU A 13 54.30 -33.87 9.58
N ALA A 14 53.79 -33.46 8.41
CA ALA A 14 53.36 -32.09 8.18
C ALA A 14 51.90 -31.97 8.67
N LEU A 15 51.68 -31.34 9.82
CA LEU A 15 50.34 -30.89 10.22
C LEU A 15 50.01 -29.63 9.41
N THR A 16 49.39 -29.80 8.24
CA THR A 16 48.78 -28.69 7.52
C THR A 16 47.53 -28.24 8.27
N LEU A 17 47.68 -27.18 9.07
CA LEU A 17 46.57 -26.49 9.72
C LEU A 17 45.78 -25.74 8.63
N ALA A 18 44.82 -26.41 7.99
CA ALA A 18 43.86 -25.77 7.11
C ALA A 18 42.95 -24.89 7.98
N CYS A 19 43.26 -23.59 8.07
CA CYS A 19 42.34 -22.60 8.59
C CYS A 19 41.13 -22.54 7.66
N LEU A 20 40.08 -23.28 8.02
CA LEU A 20 38.74 -23.08 7.49
C LEU A 20 38.30 -21.67 7.90
N ALA A 21 38.53 -20.70 7.03
CA ALA A 21 37.88 -19.40 7.10
C ALA A 21 36.39 -19.62 6.81
N LEU A 22 35.61 -19.92 7.84
CA LEU A 22 34.17 -19.82 7.75
C LEU A 22 33.82 -18.34 7.46
N PRO A 23 32.97 -18.03 6.47
CA PRO A 23 32.46 -16.69 6.33
C PRO A 23 31.68 -16.38 7.61
N ALA A 24 32.21 -15.44 8.40
CA ALA A 24 31.48 -14.87 9.51
C ALA A 24 30.29 -14.11 8.92
N HIS A 25 29.15 -14.78 8.82
CA HIS A 25 27.88 -14.10 8.60
C HIS A 25 27.68 -13.22 9.83
N ALA A 26 27.82 -11.90 9.65
CA ALA A 26 27.51 -10.95 10.70
C ALA A 26 26.06 -11.19 11.10
N ALA A 27 25.84 -11.75 12.29
CA ALA A 27 24.49 -12.01 12.76
C ALA A 27 23.72 -10.68 12.80
N ALA A 28 22.55 -10.64 12.16
CA ALA A 28 21.68 -9.47 12.17
C ALA A 28 21.46 -9.02 13.62
N LYS A 29 21.88 -7.79 13.93
CA LYS A 29 21.92 -7.30 15.31
C LYS A 29 20.55 -6.76 15.67
N VAL A 30 20.04 -7.13 16.85
CA VAL A 30 18.81 -6.53 17.37
C VAL A 30 19.11 -5.09 17.79
N GLU A 31 18.44 -4.15 17.15
CA GLU A 31 18.66 -2.72 17.31
C GLU A 31 17.34 -1.98 17.48
N ARG A 32 17.38 -0.92 18.29
CA ARG A 32 16.29 0.05 18.35
C ARG A 32 16.59 1.20 17.40
N ARG A 33 15.80 1.31 16.34
CA ARG A 33 15.90 2.33 15.29
C ARG A 33 14.70 3.27 15.38
N CYS A 34 14.95 4.56 15.21
CA CYS A 34 13.93 5.60 15.33
C CYS A 34 14.08 6.58 14.19
N GLY A 35 12.99 6.88 13.50
CA GLY A 35 13.03 7.68 12.29
C GLY A 35 11.66 7.85 11.66
N TRP A 36 11.65 8.27 10.41
CA TRP A 36 10.44 8.38 9.60
C TRP A 36 10.02 7.00 9.13
N PHE A 37 8.87 6.53 9.64
CA PHE A 37 8.21 5.35 9.11
C PHE A 37 7.32 5.77 7.95
N GLU A 38 7.53 5.19 6.78
CA GLU A 38 6.78 5.49 5.57
C GLU A 38 6.03 4.24 5.14
N ASN A 39 4.72 4.36 4.90
CA ASN A 39 3.89 3.35 4.29
C ASN A 39 3.07 4.05 3.20
N PRO A 40 3.64 4.28 2.00
CA PRO A 40 3.03 5.11 0.96
C PRO A 40 1.99 4.36 0.09
N THR A 41 1.98 3.03 0.14
CA THR A 41 1.10 2.14 -0.65
C THR A 41 0.91 0.80 0.07
N PRO A 42 -0.08 -0.04 -0.34
CA PRO A 42 -0.32 -1.32 0.32
C PRO A 42 0.91 -2.23 0.29
N ALA A 43 1.23 -2.85 1.45
CA ALA A 43 2.33 -3.77 1.65
C ALA A 43 3.76 -3.23 1.41
N ASN A 44 3.94 -1.90 1.33
CA ASN A 44 5.25 -1.27 1.25
C ASN A 44 5.54 -0.45 2.52
N ALA A 45 6.61 -0.77 3.24
CA ALA A 45 6.98 -0.02 4.44
C ALA A 45 8.49 0.13 4.58
N THR A 46 8.93 1.32 4.99
CA THR A 46 10.33 1.62 5.30
C THR A 46 10.45 2.41 6.60
N LEU A 47 11.65 2.39 7.21
CA LEU A 47 12.03 3.27 8.30
C LEU A 47 13.31 4.00 7.92
N THR A 48 13.24 5.32 7.75
CA THR A 48 14.39 6.18 7.48
C THR A 48 14.90 6.81 8.77
N ASP A 49 16.07 6.36 9.24
CA ASP A 49 16.78 6.92 10.39
C ASP A 49 18.12 7.57 10.00
N ARG A 50 18.95 7.90 10.99
CA ARG A 50 20.25 8.57 10.75
C ARG A 50 21.25 7.73 9.95
N ASP A 51 21.09 6.41 9.92
CA ASP A 51 22.00 5.49 9.23
C ASP A 51 21.49 5.13 7.83
N GLY A 52 20.29 5.58 7.45
CA GLY A 52 19.70 5.38 6.13
C GLY A 52 18.26 4.88 6.19
N THR A 53 17.77 4.49 5.02
CA THR A 53 16.44 3.88 4.87
C THR A 53 16.55 2.38 5.01
N TRP A 54 15.70 1.82 5.87
CA TRP A 54 15.60 0.40 6.10
C TRP A 54 14.29 -0.15 5.53
N GLU A 55 14.38 -1.20 4.71
CA GLU A 55 13.22 -1.90 4.18
C GLU A 55 12.57 -2.76 5.27
N ILE A 56 11.25 -2.66 5.41
CA ILE A 56 10.44 -3.49 6.31
C ILE A 56 9.53 -4.40 5.49
N ALA A 57 8.97 -3.87 4.40
CA ALA A 57 8.03 -4.58 3.56
C ALA A 57 8.07 -4.04 2.13
N SER A 58 7.98 -4.95 1.15
CA SER A 58 7.79 -4.64 -0.26
C SER A 58 6.68 -5.51 -0.85
N GLN A 59 5.80 -4.89 -1.63
CA GLN A 59 4.67 -5.57 -2.26
C GLN A 59 5.16 -6.71 -3.17
N GLY A 60 4.63 -7.92 -2.94
CA GLY A 60 5.01 -9.13 -3.70
C GLY A 60 6.43 -9.65 -3.41
N GLY A 61 7.10 -9.12 -2.38
CA GLY A 61 8.48 -9.44 -2.03
C GLY A 61 8.69 -9.63 -0.53
N TYR A 62 9.80 -9.10 -0.04
CA TYR A 62 10.21 -9.20 1.36
C TYR A 62 9.16 -8.62 2.31
N GLN A 63 8.91 -9.31 3.43
CA GLN A 63 7.98 -8.90 4.48
C GLN A 63 8.57 -9.31 5.82
N ALA A 64 8.85 -8.32 6.67
CA ALA A 64 9.37 -8.58 8.00
C ALA A 64 8.27 -9.10 8.95
N GLU A 65 8.60 -10.09 9.78
CA GLU A 65 7.70 -10.58 10.83
C GLU A 65 7.53 -9.54 11.96
N GLY A 66 6.29 -9.34 12.43
CA GLY A 66 5.94 -8.49 13.57
C GLY A 66 5.14 -7.22 13.22
N ASP A 67 4.69 -6.51 14.25
CA ASP A 67 3.75 -5.39 14.07
C ASP A 67 4.43 -4.07 13.67
N TRP A 68 3.70 -3.23 12.93
CA TRP A 68 4.09 -1.86 12.62
C TRP A 68 3.64 -0.87 13.71
N PRO A 69 4.22 0.35 13.76
CA PRO A 69 3.78 1.34 14.72
C PRO A 69 2.32 1.75 14.43
N GLN A 70 1.50 1.77 15.47
CA GLN A 70 0.12 2.24 15.39
C GLN A 70 0.09 3.76 15.59
N PHE A 71 -0.41 4.50 14.61
CA PHE A 71 -0.43 5.97 14.61
C PHE A 71 -1.84 6.50 14.86
N SER A 72 -1.96 7.54 15.70
CA SER A 72 -3.15 8.39 15.71
C SER A 72 -3.11 9.38 14.55
N GLY A 73 -4.26 10.02 14.23
CA GLY A 73 -4.32 11.04 13.18
C GLY A 73 -3.36 12.22 13.38
N ALA A 74 -3.03 12.58 14.62
CA ALA A 74 -2.05 13.65 14.91
C ALA A 74 -0.58 13.22 14.70
N GLN A 75 -0.33 11.91 14.55
CA GLN A 75 1.00 11.32 14.39
C GLN A 75 1.25 10.80 12.97
N TRP A 76 0.26 10.91 12.09
CA TRP A 76 0.29 10.40 10.72
C TRP A 76 0.05 11.53 9.72
N VAL A 77 0.97 11.69 8.78
CA VAL A 77 0.80 12.58 7.64
C VAL A 77 0.36 11.73 6.46
N ARG A 78 -0.88 11.91 6.01
CA ARG A 78 -1.43 11.21 4.83
C ARG A 78 -0.85 11.79 3.55
N THR A 79 -0.47 10.90 2.63
CA THR A 79 0.13 11.27 1.34
C THR A 79 -0.51 10.56 0.15
N ASN A 80 -1.19 9.44 0.38
CA ASN A 80 -1.91 8.69 -0.66
C ASN A 80 -3.09 7.93 -0.03
N GLY A 81 -4.28 8.52 0.00
CA GLY A 81 -5.39 7.97 0.78
C GLY A 81 -5.04 7.79 2.27
N HIS A 82 -5.29 6.61 2.85
CA HIS A 82 -4.89 6.30 4.24
C HIS A 82 -3.38 6.06 4.41
N TYR A 83 -2.63 5.89 3.32
CA TYR A 83 -1.18 5.76 3.31
C TYR A 83 -0.49 7.09 3.59
N GLY A 84 0.75 7.02 4.04
CA GLY A 84 1.43 8.19 4.59
C GLY A 84 2.75 7.88 5.27
N TYR A 85 3.11 8.76 6.19
CA TYR A 85 4.29 8.59 7.03
C TYR A 85 4.06 9.16 8.42
N GLY A 86 4.87 8.70 9.37
CA GLY A 86 4.85 9.15 10.75
C GLY A 86 6.20 8.97 11.41
N CYS A 87 6.39 9.61 12.57
CA CYS A 87 7.60 9.41 13.34
C CYS A 87 7.48 8.16 14.21
N GLY A 88 8.37 7.19 14.07
CA GLY A 88 8.25 5.89 14.73
C GLY A 88 9.58 5.36 15.26
N CYS A 89 9.50 4.40 16.17
CA CYS A 89 10.64 3.63 16.62
C CYS A 89 10.32 2.13 16.58
N MET A 90 11.27 1.36 16.07
CA MET A 90 11.18 -0.09 15.92
C MET A 90 12.36 -0.77 16.60
N THR A 91 12.12 -1.93 17.22
CA THR A 91 13.16 -2.80 17.76
C THR A 91 13.14 -4.09 16.96
N ALA A 92 14.17 -4.31 16.16
CA ALA A 92 14.22 -5.32 15.11
C ALA A 92 15.65 -5.80 14.89
N SER A 93 15.83 -6.97 14.28
CA SER A 93 17.11 -7.42 13.75
C SER A 93 17.44 -6.64 12.48
N ALA A 94 18.45 -5.78 12.53
CA ALA A 94 18.91 -5.01 11.38
C ALA A 94 19.99 -5.80 10.61
N ASP A 95 19.74 -6.02 9.33
CA ASP A 95 20.72 -6.57 8.40
C ASP A 95 21.36 -5.41 7.61
N PRO A 96 22.62 -5.05 7.90
CA PRO A 96 23.29 -3.93 7.24
C PRO A 96 23.67 -4.24 5.78
N ASP A 97 23.75 -5.50 5.38
CA ASP A 97 24.13 -5.85 4.00
C ASP A 97 22.96 -5.64 3.05
N THR A 98 21.74 -5.95 3.50
CA THR A 98 20.49 -5.80 2.73
C THR A 98 19.73 -4.52 3.05
N HIS A 99 20.10 -3.81 4.12
CA HIS A 99 19.34 -2.69 4.69
C HIS A 99 17.91 -3.09 5.08
N GLN A 100 17.71 -4.31 5.59
CA GLN A 100 16.41 -4.81 6.01
C GLN A 100 16.26 -4.83 7.53
N LEU A 101 15.07 -4.47 8.01
CA LEU A 101 14.64 -4.78 9.39
C LEU A 101 13.86 -6.08 9.36
N ASN A 102 14.32 -7.06 10.13
CA ASN A 102 13.72 -8.38 10.33
C ASN A 102 13.21 -8.52 11.77
N ASN A 103 12.27 -9.43 12.04
CA ASN A 103 11.84 -9.80 13.39
C ASN A 103 11.53 -8.59 14.30
N LEU A 104 10.49 -7.83 13.94
CA LEU A 104 10.05 -6.62 14.63
C LEU A 104 9.41 -7.01 15.97
N THR A 105 10.19 -6.90 17.04
CA THR A 105 9.75 -7.25 18.39
C THR A 105 8.97 -6.14 19.10
N LYS A 106 9.14 -4.89 18.65
CA LYS A 106 8.42 -3.73 19.21
C LYS A 106 8.36 -2.60 18.21
N ALA A 107 7.17 -2.05 17.97
CA ALA A 107 6.98 -0.87 17.17
C ALA A 107 6.15 0.18 17.94
N THR A 108 6.57 1.44 17.90
CA THR A 108 5.95 2.51 18.69
C THR A 108 5.91 3.81 17.91
N ALA A 109 4.72 4.39 17.75
CA ALA A 109 4.58 5.73 17.19
C ALA A 109 5.10 6.80 18.15
N ARG A 110 5.55 7.91 17.58
CA ARG A 110 6.07 9.10 18.28
C ARG A 110 5.35 10.34 17.76
N PRO A 111 5.34 11.46 18.50
CA PRO A 111 4.89 12.73 17.95
C PRO A 111 5.74 13.11 16.73
N LEU A 112 5.13 13.69 15.68
CA LEU A 112 5.84 14.12 14.47
C LEU A 112 7.02 15.06 14.78
N ALA A 113 6.85 15.91 15.81
CA ALA A 113 7.89 16.82 16.29
C ALA A 113 9.20 16.10 16.68
N ALA A 114 9.16 14.83 17.11
CA ALA A 114 10.36 14.09 17.47
C ALA A 114 11.30 13.89 16.27
N CYS A 115 10.75 13.61 15.09
CA CYS A 115 11.55 13.45 13.87
C CYS A 115 11.82 14.80 13.19
N ARG A 116 10.86 15.74 13.22
CA ARG A 116 11.07 17.10 12.68
C ARG A 116 12.18 17.88 13.38
N ASN A 117 12.38 17.65 14.68
CA ASN A 117 13.42 18.29 15.46
C ASN A 117 14.78 17.57 15.39
N ASP A 118 14.86 16.38 14.79
CA ASP A 118 16.12 15.68 14.58
C ASP A 118 16.77 16.19 13.29
N THR A 119 17.84 16.96 13.42
CA THR A 119 18.55 17.58 12.28
C THR A 119 19.21 16.56 11.34
N LYS A 120 19.32 15.29 11.74
CA LYS A 120 19.84 14.22 10.89
C LYS A 120 18.75 13.59 10.02
N LEU A 121 17.49 13.87 10.31
CA LEU A 121 16.36 13.37 9.55
C LEU A 121 15.83 14.46 8.64
N ARG A 122 15.45 14.06 7.43
CA ARG A 122 14.69 14.91 6.52
C ARG A 122 13.27 14.40 6.52
N GLU A 123 12.31 15.29 6.77
CA GLU A 123 10.89 14.93 6.67
C GLU A 123 10.61 14.46 5.24
N PRO A 124 9.94 13.29 5.06
CA PRO A 124 9.65 12.76 3.74
C PRO A 124 8.96 13.80 2.86
N GLU A 125 9.62 14.15 1.75
CA GLU A 125 9.05 15.01 0.73
C GLU A 125 8.07 14.16 -0.09
N HIS A 126 6.86 14.03 0.41
CA HIS A 126 5.72 13.66 -0.43
C HIS A 126 5.04 14.97 -0.83
N PRO A 127 5.44 15.62 -1.94
CA PRO A 127 4.47 16.49 -2.56
C PRO A 127 3.20 15.66 -2.69
N ILE A 128 2.05 16.24 -2.35
CA ILE A 128 0.80 15.79 -2.94
C ILE A 128 1.04 16.01 -4.44
N ALA A 129 1.71 15.06 -5.09
CA ALA A 129 1.68 14.98 -6.51
C ALA A 129 0.17 14.89 -6.76
N PRO A 130 -0.42 15.83 -7.53
CA PRO A 130 -1.75 15.55 -8.03
C PRO A 130 -1.70 14.12 -8.56
N PRO A 131 -2.70 13.27 -8.22
CA PRO A 131 -2.68 11.86 -8.58
C PRO A 131 -2.20 11.77 -10.02
N PRO A 132 -1.13 10.99 -10.30
CA PRO A 132 -0.43 11.06 -11.57
C PRO A 132 -1.48 10.99 -12.67
N ALA A 133 -1.40 11.93 -13.61
CA ALA A 133 -2.42 12.05 -14.64
C ALA A 133 -2.66 10.65 -15.24
N PRO A 134 -3.93 10.25 -15.42
CA PRO A 134 -4.25 8.89 -15.86
C PRO A 134 -3.41 8.54 -17.08
N LYS A 135 -2.86 7.32 -17.09
CA LYS A 135 -2.01 6.89 -18.20
C LYS A 135 -2.86 6.74 -19.45
N GLY A 136 -2.76 7.73 -20.34
CA GLY A 136 -3.34 7.69 -21.68
C GLY A 136 -4.47 8.68 -21.91
N VAL A 137 -5.08 8.57 -23.09
CA VAL A 137 -6.16 9.46 -23.53
C VAL A 137 -7.45 9.05 -22.83
N MET A 138 -8.12 9.99 -22.16
CA MET A 138 -9.43 9.77 -21.57
C MET A 138 -10.54 10.07 -22.59
N THR A 139 -11.61 9.27 -22.56
CA THR A 139 -12.86 9.49 -23.30
C THR A 139 -13.98 9.76 -22.31
N SER A 140 -14.95 10.59 -22.68
CA SER A 140 -16.09 10.92 -21.82
C SER A 140 -17.26 9.95 -22.02
N TYR A 141 -17.89 9.56 -20.90
CA TYR A 141 -19.18 8.91 -20.83
C TYR A 141 -20.23 9.93 -20.38
N GLN A 142 -21.40 9.90 -21.00
CA GLN A 142 -22.52 10.79 -20.72
C GLN A 142 -23.75 9.95 -20.33
N ALA A 143 -24.31 10.22 -19.16
CA ALA A 143 -25.57 9.65 -18.70
C ALA A 143 -26.52 10.76 -18.27
N THR A 144 -27.75 10.40 -17.92
CA THR A 144 -28.71 11.36 -17.39
C THR A 144 -28.32 11.73 -15.95
N GLY A 145 -27.97 13.00 -15.74
CA GLY A 145 -27.70 13.56 -14.41
C GLY A 145 -26.25 13.46 -13.97
N PHE A 146 -25.40 12.78 -14.74
CA PHE A 146 -23.96 12.75 -14.49
C PHE A 146 -23.17 12.37 -15.74
N SER A 147 -21.91 12.77 -15.74
CA SER A 147 -20.90 12.37 -16.71
C SER A 147 -19.59 12.07 -16.01
N PHE A 148 -18.72 11.31 -16.68
CA PHE A 148 -17.36 11.03 -16.21
C PHE A 148 -16.46 10.75 -17.41
N SER A 149 -15.16 10.66 -17.19
CA SER A 149 -14.17 10.28 -18.18
C SER A 149 -13.48 8.98 -17.78
N TYR A 150 -13.10 8.17 -18.76
CA TYR A 150 -12.46 6.87 -18.57
C TYR A 150 -11.40 6.60 -19.64
N PRO A 151 -10.41 5.72 -19.39
CA PRO A 151 -9.34 5.51 -20.35
C PRO A 151 -9.84 4.96 -21.68
N LYS A 152 -9.35 5.54 -22.78
CA LYS A 152 -9.69 5.11 -24.14
C LYS A 152 -9.34 3.63 -24.33
N GLY A 153 -10.29 2.88 -24.87
CA GLY A 153 -10.16 1.44 -25.11
C GLY A 153 -10.78 0.58 -24.01
N TRP A 154 -11.10 1.13 -22.84
CA TRP A 154 -11.94 0.43 -21.87
C TRP A 154 -13.35 0.27 -22.41
N LYS A 155 -13.97 -0.86 -22.09
CA LYS A 155 -15.35 -1.17 -22.46
C LYS A 155 -16.27 -0.76 -21.32
N VAL A 156 -17.29 0.05 -21.63
CA VAL A 156 -18.38 0.38 -20.69
C VAL A 156 -19.60 -0.45 -21.08
N SER A 157 -20.14 -1.21 -20.14
CA SER A 157 -21.34 -2.04 -20.33
C SER A 157 -22.36 -1.71 -19.25
N LYS A 158 -23.64 -1.62 -19.61
CA LYS A 158 -24.72 -1.38 -18.63
C LYS A 158 -25.22 -2.70 -18.07
N VAL A 159 -25.28 -2.82 -16.75
CA VAL A 159 -25.79 -3.99 -16.03
C VAL A 159 -26.80 -3.48 -15.00
N GLN A 160 -28.09 -3.72 -15.24
CA GLN A 160 -29.18 -3.18 -14.41
C GLN A 160 -29.08 -1.64 -14.23
N ASN A 161 -28.96 -1.14 -13.00
CA ASN A 161 -28.76 0.27 -12.63
C ASN A 161 -27.27 0.66 -12.49
N CYS A 162 -26.37 -0.21 -12.93
CA CYS A 162 -24.93 -0.03 -12.83
C CYS A 162 -24.24 -0.04 -14.19
N LEU A 163 -22.98 0.40 -14.20
CA LEU A 163 -22.07 0.37 -15.33
C LEU A 163 -20.83 -0.42 -14.94
N ASN A 164 -20.47 -1.41 -15.75
CA ASN A 164 -19.20 -2.11 -15.65
C ASN A 164 -18.21 -1.48 -16.63
N LEU A 165 -17.10 -1.01 -16.11
CA LEU A 165 -15.96 -0.50 -16.85
C LEU A 165 -14.85 -1.56 -16.82
N ASN A 166 -14.44 -2.02 -18.00
CA ASN A 166 -13.49 -3.13 -18.14
C ASN A 166 -12.28 -2.71 -18.96
N GLN A 167 -11.08 -2.94 -18.43
CA GLN A 167 -9.83 -2.71 -19.16
C GLN A 167 -9.69 -3.67 -20.37
N PRO A 168 -8.91 -3.32 -21.42
CA PRO A 168 -8.74 -4.18 -22.61
C PRO A 168 -8.24 -5.61 -22.33
N LYS A 169 -7.60 -5.84 -21.18
CA LYS A 169 -7.04 -7.13 -20.74
C LYS A 169 -7.69 -7.63 -19.44
N THR A 170 -9.00 -7.41 -19.26
CA THR A 170 -9.76 -7.99 -18.14
C THR A 170 -9.51 -9.49 -18.05
N ARG A 171 -9.26 -10.00 -16.85
CA ARG A 171 -9.08 -11.45 -16.64
C ARG A 171 -10.40 -12.18 -16.91
N THR A 172 -10.33 -13.46 -17.29
CA THR A 172 -11.52 -14.28 -17.60
C THR A 172 -12.55 -14.33 -16.46
N ASN A 173 -12.11 -14.17 -15.20
CA ASN A 173 -12.96 -14.22 -14.00
C ASN A 173 -13.17 -12.84 -13.35
N GLU A 174 -12.61 -11.79 -13.94
CA GLU A 174 -12.83 -10.43 -13.47
C GLU A 174 -14.16 -9.94 -14.07
N GLU A 175 -15.23 -9.99 -13.27
CA GLU A 175 -16.57 -9.59 -13.71
C GLU A 175 -16.59 -8.14 -14.21
N TYR A 176 -15.87 -7.27 -13.51
CA TYR A 176 -15.58 -5.91 -13.90
C TYR A 176 -14.26 -5.40 -13.34
N THR A 177 -13.64 -4.45 -14.03
CA THR A 177 -12.48 -3.72 -13.47
C THR A 177 -12.93 -2.67 -12.48
N LEU A 178 -13.95 -1.90 -12.83
CA LEU A 178 -14.60 -0.91 -11.99
C LEU A 178 -16.11 -0.97 -12.23
N ASN A 179 -16.88 -1.13 -11.16
CA ASN A 179 -18.32 -1.02 -11.19
C ASN A 179 -18.73 0.39 -10.72
N LEU A 180 -19.78 0.91 -11.33
CA LEU A 180 -20.41 2.18 -10.96
C LEU A 180 -21.92 1.98 -10.88
N CYS A 181 -22.49 2.05 -9.68
CA CYS A 181 -23.93 2.01 -9.47
C CYS A 181 -24.48 3.39 -9.12
N VAL A 182 -25.64 3.73 -9.69
CA VAL A 182 -26.39 4.93 -9.29
C VAL A 182 -27.34 4.55 -8.17
N GLN A 183 -27.26 5.30 -7.07
CA GLN A 183 -28.22 5.24 -5.96
C GLN A 183 -28.88 6.61 -5.77
N HIS A 184 -30.19 6.57 -5.54
CA HIS A 184 -30.97 7.74 -5.18
C HIS A 184 -31.39 7.59 -3.71
N GLY A 185 -30.84 8.41 -2.83
CA GLY A 185 -31.08 8.30 -1.40
C GLY A 185 -30.27 9.30 -0.61
N THR A 186 -30.05 8.98 0.67
CA THR A 186 -29.19 9.76 1.56
C THR A 186 -27.74 9.28 1.49
N LEU A 187 -26.83 10.10 2.00
CA LEU A 187 -25.42 9.72 2.13
C LEU A 187 -25.26 8.50 3.04
N GLU A 188 -26.05 8.41 4.11
CA GLU A 188 -26.02 7.32 5.08
C GLU A 188 -26.40 6.00 4.42
N GLN A 189 -27.44 5.98 3.57
CA GLN A 189 -27.83 4.77 2.84
C GLN A 189 -26.76 4.30 1.85
N ALA A 190 -26.05 5.23 1.22
CA ALA A 190 -24.92 4.93 0.35
C ALA A 190 -23.71 4.42 1.16
N ALA A 191 -23.43 5.06 2.30
CA ALA A 191 -22.37 4.66 3.23
C ALA A 191 -22.58 3.24 3.75
N ASP A 192 -23.80 2.92 4.21
CA ASP A 192 -24.18 1.57 4.64
C ASP A 192 -23.95 0.53 3.54
N SER A 193 -24.30 0.87 2.30
CA SER A 193 -24.10 -0.02 1.13
C SER A 193 -22.63 -0.30 0.84
N MET A 194 -21.73 0.60 1.24
CA MET A 194 -20.27 0.47 1.12
C MET A 194 -19.59 0.00 2.41
N ILE A 195 -20.37 -0.28 3.46
CA ILE A 195 -19.91 -0.68 4.80
C ILE A 195 -19.02 0.43 5.41
N PHE A 196 -19.42 1.68 5.20
CA PHE A 196 -18.79 2.85 5.82
C PHE A 196 -19.59 3.24 7.07
N SER A 197 -18.92 3.34 8.21
CA SER A 197 -19.48 3.75 9.50
C SER A 197 -18.84 5.06 9.96
N LEU A 198 -19.61 5.92 10.64
CA LEU A 198 -19.06 7.12 11.29
C LEU A 198 -18.76 6.80 12.76
N GLU A 199 -17.48 6.80 13.12
CA GLU A 199 -16.98 6.45 14.45
C GLU A 199 -16.15 7.61 14.99
N ASP A 200 -16.54 8.17 16.14
CA ASP A 200 -15.88 9.33 16.76
C ASP A 200 -15.61 10.51 15.80
N GLY A 201 -16.53 10.72 14.85
CA GLY A 201 -16.44 11.78 13.84
C GLY A 201 -15.53 11.45 12.66
N VAL A 202 -15.00 10.23 12.57
CA VAL A 202 -14.17 9.74 11.47
C VAL A 202 -14.94 8.67 10.71
N TRP A 203 -15.02 8.80 9.39
CA TRP A 203 -15.57 7.72 8.56
C TRP A 203 -14.57 6.57 8.54
N MET A 204 -15.04 5.39 8.89
CA MET A 204 -14.31 4.14 8.94
C MET A 204 -14.97 3.16 7.97
N ARG A 205 -14.19 2.22 7.46
CA ARG A 205 -14.71 1.04 6.78
C ARG A 205 -14.25 -0.19 7.51
N SER A 206 -15.19 -1.09 7.77
CA SER A 206 -14.97 -2.31 8.52
C SER A 206 -15.45 -3.50 7.69
N ALA A 207 -14.66 -3.92 6.71
CA ALA A 207 -15.00 -5.08 5.88
C ALA A 207 -13.79 -5.94 5.54
N GLY A 208 -14.02 -7.25 5.36
CA GLY A 208 -12.95 -8.20 5.07
C GLY A 208 -12.22 -8.67 6.33
N MET A 209 -10.93 -9.01 6.16
CA MET A 209 -10.07 -9.47 7.24
C MET A 209 -9.25 -8.34 7.90
N ASP A 210 -9.26 -7.16 7.31
CA ASP A 210 -8.51 -6.02 7.82
C ASP A 210 -9.15 -5.45 9.09
N SER A 211 -8.34 -4.83 9.93
CA SER A 211 -8.85 -3.96 10.99
C SER A 211 -9.59 -2.77 10.36
N PRO A 212 -10.61 -2.20 11.04
CA PRO A 212 -11.29 -1.00 10.57
C PRO A 212 -10.29 0.08 10.16
N SER A 213 -10.42 0.60 8.94
CA SER A 213 -9.52 1.63 8.43
C SER A 213 -10.28 2.91 8.07
N PRO A 214 -9.68 4.09 8.24
CA PRO A 214 -10.33 5.34 7.88
C PRO A 214 -10.64 5.43 6.38
N VAL A 215 -11.75 6.11 6.09
CA VAL A 215 -12.16 6.49 4.74
C VAL A 215 -11.68 7.90 4.45
N ASP A 216 -11.15 8.11 3.25
CA ASP A 216 -10.69 9.41 2.79
C ASP A 216 -11.86 10.23 2.27
N LEU A 217 -11.95 11.48 2.73
CA LEU A 217 -12.89 12.44 2.19
C LEU A 217 -12.28 13.09 0.96
N ILE A 218 -13.00 13.01 -0.16
CA ILE A 218 -12.62 13.62 -1.43
C ILE A 218 -13.66 14.64 -1.86
N GLU A 219 -13.28 15.57 -2.72
CA GLU A 219 -14.19 16.57 -3.28
C GLU A 219 -13.84 16.85 -4.74
N GLY A 220 -14.85 17.34 -5.46
CA GLY A 220 -14.71 17.80 -6.83
C GLY A 220 -15.75 18.86 -7.16
N PRO A 221 -15.85 19.29 -8.43
CA PRO A 221 -16.71 20.40 -8.80
C PRO A 221 -18.19 20.11 -8.52
N GLY A 222 -18.72 20.71 -7.46
CA GLY A 222 -20.12 20.59 -7.06
C GLY A 222 -20.48 19.30 -6.32
N TRP A 223 -19.50 18.50 -5.88
CA TRP A 223 -19.76 17.24 -5.18
C TRP A 223 -18.74 16.95 -4.08
N LYS A 224 -19.17 16.12 -3.13
CA LYS A 224 -18.33 15.53 -2.10
C LYS A 224 -18.24 14.03 -2.31
N GLY A 225 -17.24 13.41 -1.72
CA GLY A 225 -17.06 11.98 -1.85
C GLY A 225 -16.27 11.37 -0.71
N MET A 226 -16.26 10.05 -0.72
CA MET A 226 -15.61 9.19 0.24
C MET A 226 -14.91 8.09 -0.54
N GLN A 227 -13.67 7.74 -0.21
CA GLN A 227 -12.90 6.73 -0.93
C GLN A 227 -11.98 5.98 0.02
N THR A 228 -11.78 4.69 -0.18
CA THR A 228 -10.75 3.92 0.51
C THR A 228 -10.36 2.68 -0.30
N THR A 229 -9.20 2.12 0.01
CA THR A 229 -8.79 0.79 -0.46
C THR A 229 -8.62 -0.14 0.74
N GLN A 230 -9.07 -1.38 0.62
CA GLN A 230 -8.87 -2.41 1.65
C GLN A 230 -8.65 -3.77 1.01
N THR A 231 -8.01 -4.68 1.75
CA THR A 231 -7.88 -6.08 1.36
C THR A 231 -9.27 -6.69 1.15
N CYS A 232 -9.42 -7.45 0.08
CA CYS A 232 -10.67 -8.09 -0.26
C CYS A 232 -10.46 -9.48 -0.84
N GLY A 233 -11.57 -10.22 -0.89
CA GLY A 233 -11.63 -11.53 -1.46
C GLY A 233 -11.62 -11.50 -2.98
N VAL A 234 -10.87 -12.39 -3.62
CA VAL A 234 -10.88 -12.57 -5.07
C VAL A 234 -11.19 -14.03 -5.42
N SER A 235 -11.91 -14.24 -6.52
CA SER A 235 -12.37 -15.57 -6.95
C SER A 235 -11.60 -16.06 -8.16
N ASP A 236 -10.81 -17.11 -7.99
CA ASP A 236 -10.08 -17.77 -9.06
C ASP A 236 -10.72 -19.12 -9.43
N VAL A 237 -10.77 -19.44 -10.72
CA VAL A 237 -11.41 -20.68 -11.21
C VAL A 237 -10.59 -21.93 -10.93
N GLU A 238 -9.27 -21.82 -10.84
CA GLU A 238 -8.39 -22.96 -10.60
C GLU A 238 -8.23 -23.22 -9.10
N THR A 239 -8.08 -22.14 -8.33
CA THR A 239 -7.67 -22.18 -6.92
C THR A 239 -8.78 -21.82 -5.94
N GLY A 240 -9.95 -21.38 -6.42
CA GLY A 240 -11.11 -21.04 -5.61
C GLY A 240 -11.09 -19.60 -5.07
N PHE A 241 -11.84 -19.37 -3.99
CA PHE A 241 -11.95 -18.06 -3.36
C PHE A 241 -10.79 -17.80 -2.38
N HIS A 242 -10.12 -16.67 -2.54
CA HIS A 242 -9.02 -16.22 -1.69
C HIS A 242 -9.45 -15.00 -0.90
N ALA A 243 -9.75 -15.18 0.39
CA ALA A 243 -10.33 -14.14 1.26
C ALA A 243 -9.47 -12.86 1.39
N ALA A 244 -8.17 -12.95 1.11
CA ALA A 244 -7.22 -11.84 1.10
C ALA A 244 -6.38 -11.83 -0.18
N GLY A 245 -7.00 -12.15 -1.32
CA GLY A 245 -6.27 -12.32 -2.58
C GLY A 245 -6.12 -11.05 -3.43
N GLY A 246 -6.65 -9.90 -2.98
CA GLY A 246 -6.51 -8.64 -3.68
C GLY A 246 -6.79 -7.42 -2.81
N THR A 247 -6.65 -6.23 -3.41
CA THR A 247 -7.02 -4.95 -2.80
C THR A 247 -8.15 -4.32 -3.61
N CYS A 248 -9.28 -4.06 -2.97
CA CYS A 248 -10.45 -3.45 -3.58
C CYS A 248 -10.51 -1.95 -3.29
N LEU A 249 -10.98 -1.18 -4.26
CA LEU A 249 -11.37 0.21 -4.09
C LEU A 249 -12.86 0.27 -3.77
N MET A 250 -13.24 1.14 -2.83
CA MET A 250 -14.62 1.50 -2.58
C MET A 250 -14.71 3.02 -2.54
N ALA A 251 -15.63 3.61 -3.30
CA ALA A 251 -15.84 5.04 -3.28
C ALA A 251 -17.31 5.43 -3.44
N ILE A 252 -17.65 6.59 -2.92
CA ILE A 252 -18.94 7.25 -3.09
C ILE A 252 -18.66 8.67 -3.57
N VAL A 253 -19.24 9.05 -4.71
CA VAL A 253 -19.30 10.45 -5.15
C VAL A 253 -20.74 10.89 -5.09
N TYR A 254 -21.02 11.98 -4.39
CA TYR A 254 -22.38 12.38 -4.11
C TYR A 254 -22.61 13.88 -4.13
N ASN A 255 -23.84 14.22 -4.49
CA ASN A 255 -24.43 15.52 -4.22
C ASN A 255 -25.66 15.35 -3.31
N ALA A 256 -26.50 16.38 -3.19
CA ALA A 256 -27.68 16.35 -2.33
C ALA A 256 -28.76 15.32 -2.71
N LYS A 257 -28.75 14.77 -3.94
CA LYS A 257 -29.82 13.92 -4.49
C LYS A 257 -29.35 12.60 -5.10
N THR A 258 -28.10 12.53 -5.50
CA THR A 258 -27.55 11.39 -6.25
C THR A 258 -26.24 10.96 -5.63
N GLN A 259 -26.10 9.65 -5.46
CA GLN A 259 -24.90 8.98 -4.99
C GLN A 259 -24.44 8.01 -6.08
N LEU A 260 -23.19 8.14 -6.48
CA LEU A 260 -22.50 7.25 -7.40
C LEU A 260 -21.56 6.38 -6.57
N LEU A 261 -21.84 5.08 -6.56
CA LEU A 261 -21.12 4.08 -5.79
C LEU A 261 -20.14 3.38 -6.73
N PHE A 262 -18.86 3.38 -6.37
CA PHE A 262 -17.78 2.77 -7.14
C PHE A 262 -17.15 1.64 -6.35
N ASP A 263 -16.92 0.52 -7.00
CA ASP A 263 -16.21 -0.61 -6.39
C ASP A 263 -15.41 -1.44 -7.41
N THR A 264 -14.43 -2.19 -6.92
CA THR A 264 -13.64 -3.13 -7.74
C THR A 264 -13.64 -4.53 -7.13
N VAL A 265 -13.29 -5.53 -7.94
CA VAL A 265 -13.19 -6.94 -7.50
C VAL A 265 -11.78 -7.38 -7.10
N GLY A 266 -10.86 -6.44 -6.90
CA GLY A 266 -9.55 -6.73 -6.28
C GLY A 266 -8.40 -7.11 -7.23
N TYR A 267 -8.64 -7.31 -8.54
CA TYR A 267 -7.57 -7.67 -9.49
C TYR A 267 -6.80 -6.47 -10.06
N TYR A 268 -7.48 -5.34 -10.27
CA TYR A 268 -6.87 -4.16 -10.86
C TYR A 268 -6.29 -3.25 -9.78
N GLN A 269 -5.00 -2.94 -9.90
CA GLN A 269 -4.21 -2.28 -8.85
C GLN A 269 -3.66 -0.90 -9.25
N ASP A 270 -4.01 -0.39 -10.45
CA ASP A 270 -3.67 0.98 -10.86
C ASP A 270 -4.76 1.94 -10.32
N PHE A 271 -4.69 2.20 -9.01
CA PHE A 271 -5.66 3.04 -8.31
C PHE A 271 -5.63 4.51 -8.74
N ASP A 272 -4.50 4.98 -9.28
CA ASP A 272 -4.40 6.35 -9.84
C ASP A 272 -5.34 6.52 -11.03
N THR A 273 -5.41 5.52 -11.90
CA THR A 273 -6.35 5.51 -13.03
C THR A 273 -7.80 5.50 -12.55
N LEU A 274 -8.10 4.74 -11.50
CA LEU A 274 -9.46 4.69 -10.93
C LEU A 274 -9.85 5.99 -10.24
N ASP A 275 -8.95 6.58 -9.45
CA ASP A 275 -9.13 7.89 -8.81
C ASP A 275 -9.35 8.99 -9.87
N ALA A 276 -8.61 8.95 -10.98
CA ALA A 276 -8.82 9.86 -12.09
C ALA A 276 -10.22 9.73 -12.74
N ILE A 277 -10.76 8.51 -12.85
CA ILE A 277 -12.15 8.29 -13.31
C ILE A 277 -13.12 8.92 -12.30
N ILE A 278 -12.98 8.61 -11.01
CA ILE A 278 -13.84 9.10 -9.94
C ILE A 278 -13.83 10.64 -9.88
N ARG A 279 -12.65 11.26 -9.91
CA ARG A 279 -12.50 12.73 -9.87
C ARG A 279 -13.02 13.44 -11.11
N SER A 280 -13.12 12.72 -12.23
CA SER A 280 -13.68 13.27 -13.47
C SER A 280 -15.21 13.39 -13.44
N VAL A 281 -15.87 12.83 -12.42
CA VAL A 281 -17.34 12.92 -12.28
C VAL A 281 -17.79 14.38 -12.28
N ARG A 282 -18.85 14.64 -13.03
CA ARG A 282 -19.63 15.87 -12.98
C ARG A 282 -21.10 15.47 -12.84
N PHE A 283 -21.82 16.13 -11.95
CA PHE A 283 -23.27 16.05 -11.94
C PHE A 283 -23.82 17.12 -12.87
N ASP A 284 -24.81 16.76 -13.69
CA ASP A 284 -25.49 17.75 -14.51
C ASP A 284 -26.40 18.57 -13.58
N GLU A 285 -26.13 19.87 -13.43
CA GLU A 285 -27.05 20.76 -12.73
C GLU A 285 -28.36 20.83 -13.54
N LYS A 286 -29.46 20.38 -12.92
CA LYS A 286 -30.82 20.69 -13.36
C LYS A 286 -31.46 21.67 -12.39
#